data_AF-A0A2V6DRD7-F1
#
_entry.id   AF-A0A2V6DRD7-F1
#
_cell.length_a   1.000
_cell.length_b   1.000
_cell.length_c   1.000
_cell.angle_alpha   90.00
_cell.angle_beta   90.00
_cell.angle_gamma   90.00
#
_symmetry.space_group_name_H-M   'P 1'
#
loop_
_entity.id
_entity.type
_entity.pdbx_description
1 polymer ?
#
loop_
_entity_poly.entity_id
_entity_poly.type
_entity_poly.pdbx_seq_one_letter_code
_entity_poly.pdbx_strand_id
1 'polypeptide(L)'
;MASACCSRRRQPSTGVDDMLKDLLEGKPLRHPIHPMLVHFPIGLFILSFILDLVGLAPSPRPFLVSAAFYAMLLGVITALLAAIPGFVDYTDIRRDHPGKTTATGHMVLNLLAVALYAINLWLRILALNNSKVGLTPLILSFVGIGLLSASGYLGGRLVYDEGIAVGRHKRRTPAPQETIELPRTKSGFVPVPQAEQLRDQETFRAEIDGCVLTIVRIGKALFAFQEFCTHRFGPLSEGAFDGFNVQCPWHNSCFDVRTGKVTNGPAKVNLKTFKMEMRDGKVGVLMTRNHDQKT
;
A
#
# COMPACT_ATOMS: atom_id res chain seq x y z
N MET A 1 22.48 -20.58 -17.25
CA MET A 1 22.24 -19.35 -18.05
C MET A 1 21.07 -18.59 -17.42
N ALA A 2 21.35 -17.52 -16.69
CA ALA A 2 20.32 -16.69 -16.08
C ALA A 2 19.56 -15.95 -17.20
N SER A 3 18.29 -16.29 -17.40
CA SER A 3 17.42 -15.66 -18.39
C SER A 3 17.27 -14.17 -18.07
N ALA A 4 17.77 -13.33 -18.98
CA ALA A 4 17.79 -11.87 -18.92
C ALA A 4 16.41 -11.27 -19.24
N CYS A 5 15.39 -11.69 -18.50
CA CYS A 5 14.01 -11.23 -18.67
C CYS A 5 13.86 -9.72 -18.40
N CYS A 6 14.73 -9.14 -17.56
CA CYS A 6 14.77 -7.69 -17.34
C CYS A 6 15.77 -6.96 -18.26
N SER A 7 16.09 -7.49 -19.46
CA SER A 7 16.95 -6.81 -20.43
C SER A 7 16.20 -5.99 -21.48
N ARG A 8 14.86 -6.08 -21.54
CA ARG A 8 14.12 -4.88 -21.94
C ARG A 8 14.41 -3.85 -20.85
N ARG A 9 15.37 -2.96 -21.16
CA ARG A 9 15.49 -1.63 -20.57
C ARG A 9 14.08 -1.19 -20.22
N ARG A 10 13.88 -0.65 -19.00
CA ARG A 10 12.76 0.25 -18.69
C ARG A 10 12.33 0.85 -20.02
N GLN A 11 11.17 0.45 -20.57
CA GLN A 11 10.58 1.38 -21.50
C GLN A 11 10.37 2.59 -20.61
N PRO A 12 11.09 3.71 -20.84
CA PRO A 12 10.79 4.91 -20.10
C PRO A 12 9.30 5.10 -20.32
N SER A 13 8.54 5.20 -19.24
CA SER A 13 7.26 5.89 -19.20
C SER A 13 7.24 6.95 -20.32
N THR A 14 6.58 6.64 -21.44
CA THR A 14 6.72 7.44 -22.66
C THR A 14 5.91 8.73 -22.57
N GLY A 15 5.07 8.85 -21.54
CA GLY A 15 4.38 10.07 -21.13
C GLY A 15 4.96 10.70 -19.86
N VAL A 16 4.90 12.03 -19.79
CA VAL A 16 5.29 12.81 -18.60
C VAL A 16 4.46 12.41 -17.37
N ASP A 17 3.19 12.04 -17.57
CA ASP A 17 2.27 11.63 -16.50
C ASP A 17 2.73 10.33 -15.81
N ASP A 18 3.22 9.37 -16.60
CA ASP A 18 3.73 8.09 -16.09
C ASP A 18 5.05 8.29 -15.32
N MET A 19 5.92 9.21 -15.74
CA MET A 19 7.15 9.56 -15.01
C MET A 19 6.85 10.19 -13.65
N LEU A 20 5.88 11.10 -13.61
CA LEU A 20 5.49 11.82 -12.40
C LEU A 20 4.83 10.87 -11.40
N LYS A 21 3.94 10.00 -11.89
CA LYS A 21 3.31 8.95 -11.10
C LYS A 21 4.35 8.00 -10.49
N ASP A 22 5.31 7.54 -11.30
CA ASP A 22 6.37 6.67 -10.83
C ASP A 22 7.25 7.31 -9.75
N LEU A 23 7.55 8.60 -9.90
CA LEU A 23 8.31 9.36 -8.90
C LEU A 23 7.52 9.49 -7.60
N LEU A 24 6.22 9.84 -7.66
CA LEU A 24 5.36 10.02 -6.49
C LEU A 24 5.12 8.72 -5.72
N GLU A 25 5.08 7.57 -6.41
CA GLU A 25 5.02 6.24 -5.81
C GLU A 25 6.34 5.80 -5.15
N GLY A 26 7.43 6.54 -5.39
CA GLY A 26 8.76 6.19 -4.86
C GLY A 26 9.45 5.04 -5.61
N LYS A 27 9.00 4.70 -6.83
CA LYS A 27 9.66 3.68 -7.66
C LYS A 27 11.17 3.94 -7.88
N PRO A 28 11.66 5.19 -8.01
CA PRO A 28 13.10 5.47 -8.10
C PRO A 28 13.88 5.14 -6.82
N LEU A 29 13.25 5.35 -5.65
CA LEU A 29 13.87 5.18 -4.33
C LEU A 29 13.64 3.79 -3.72
N ARG A 30 12.78 2.96 -4.32
CA ARG A 30 12.35 1.62 -3.84
C ARG A 30 11.66 1.63 -2.47
N HIS A 31 11.18 2.80 -2.01
CA HIS A 31 10.50 2.97 -0.74
C HIS A 31 9.27 3.88 -0.91
N PRO A 32 8.15 3.61 -0.21
CA PRO A 32 6.96 4.44 -0.32
C PRO A 32 7.23 5.82 0.27
N ILE A 33 6.99 6.87 -0.54
CA ILE A 33 7.28 8.26 -0.16
C ILE A 33 6.30 8.76 0.89
N HIS A 34 5.02 8.39 0.80
CA HIS A 34 4.00 8.89 1.72
C HIS A 34 4.31 8.57 3.19
N PRO A 35 4.59 7.31 3.60
CA PRO A 35 5.02 7.00 4.97
C PRO A 35 6.31 7.70 5.41
N MET A 36 7.21 8.08 4.49
CA MET A 36 8.39 8.87 4.85
C MET A 36 8.00 10.32 5.17
N LEU A 37 7.18 10.94 4.32
CA LEU A 37 6.83 12.34 4.46
C LEU A 37 5.91 12.64 5.64
N VAL A 38 5.04 11.70 6.06
CA VAL A 38 4.08 11.95 7.17
C VAL A 38 4.73 12.22 8.52
N HIS A 39 5.99 11.83 8.75
CA HIS A 39 6.68 12.09 10.01
C HIS A 39 6.93 13.60 10.25
N PHE A 40 7.16 14.37 9.18
CA PHE A 40 7.37 15.81 9.26
C PHE A 40 6.15 16.56 9.81
N PRO A 41 4.96 16.48 9.21
CA PRO A 41 3.79 17.19 9.73
C PRO A 41 3.41 16.72 11.14
N ILE A 42 3.46 15.42 11.43
CA ILE A 42 3.16 14.89 12.77
C ILE A 42 4.08 15.53 13.82
N GLY A 43 5.40 15.50 13.59
CA GLY A 43 6.37 16.09 14.51
C GLY A 43 6.19 17.61 14.67
N LEU A 44 5.95 18.32 13.57
CA LEU A 44 5.80 19.78 13.56
C LEU A 44 4.52 20.25 14.25
N PHE A 45 3.40 19.54 14.08
CA PHE A 45 2.15 19.85 14.79
C PHE A 45 2.25 19.59 16.30
N ILE A 46 2.88 18.48 16.70
CA ILE A 46 3.14 18.19 18.12
C ILE A 46 4.09 19.25 18.71
N LEU A 47 5.17 19.58 18.00
CA LEU A 47 6.12 20.62 18.44
C LEU A 47 5.43 21.97 18.62
N SER A 48 4.60 22.38 17.67
CA SER A 48 3.82 23.61 17.76
C SER A 48 2.98 23.67 19.04
N PHE A 49 2.26 22.58 19.36
CA PHE A 49 1.46 22.48 20.57
C PHE A 49 2.30 22.49 21.85
N ILE A 50 3.45 21.81 21.87
CA ILE A 50 4.37 21.84 23.03
C ILE A 50 4.88 23.28 23.27
N LEU A 51 5.27 23.99 22.21
CA LEU A 51 5.75 25.37 22.32
C LEU A 51 4.66 26.30 22.86
N ASP A 52 3.40 26.11 22.44
CA ASP A 52 2.24 26.82 22.97
C ASP A 52 2.07 26.57 24.48
N LEU A 53 2.14 25.31 24.92
CA LEU A 53 2.02 24.93 26.34
C LEU A 53 3.15 25.54 27.19
N VAL A 54 4.39 25.50 26.70
CA VAL A 54 5.54 26.13 27.37
C VAL A 54 5.38 27.67 27.42
N GLY A 55 4.73 28.24 26.40
CA GLY A 55 4.39 29.66 26.33
C GLY A 55 3.34 30.11 27.35
N LEU A 56 2.59 29.19 27.97
CA LEU A 56 1.63 29.52 29.03
C LEU A 56 2.28 29.84 30.38
N ALA A 57 3.58 29.53 30.53
CA ALA A 57 4.33 29.78 31.76
C ALA A 57 4.20 31.25 32.25
N PRO A 58 4.40 31.50 33.56
CA PRO A 58 4.26 32.85 34.13
C PRO A 58 5.15 33.89 33.46
N SER A 59 6.39 33.50 33.09
CA SER A 59 7.34 34.36 32.41
C SER A 59 6.99 34.46 30.91
N PRO A 60 6.62 35.66 30.39
CA PRO A 60 6.27 35.82 28.99
C PRO A 60 7.49 35.57 28.09
N ARG A 61 7.28 34.78 27.04
CA ARG A 61 8.30 34.45 26.03
C ARG A 61 7.70 34.60 24.64
N PRO A 62 7.58 35.84 24.11
CA PRO A 62 6.88 36.10 22.85
C PRO A 62 7.43 35.29 21.66
N PHE A 63 8.72 34.97 21.66
CA PHE A 63 9.35 34.15 20.61
C PHE A 63 8.72 32.74 20.48
N LEU A 64 8.15 32.18 21.56
CA LEU A 64 7.51 30.86 21.52
C LEU A 64 6.24 30.86 20.68
N VAL A 65 5.48 31.97 20.68
CA VAL A 65 4.27 32.11 19.85
C VAL A 65 4.65 32.10 18.37
N SER A 66 5.68 32.86 17.99
CA SER A 66 6.21 32.85 16.62
C SER A 66 6.80 31.50 16.22
N ALA A 67 7.57 30.86 17.11
CA ALA A 67 8.13 29.53 16.85
C ALA A 67 7.03 28.48 16.65
N ALA A 68 6.00 28.48 17.50
CA ALA A 68 4.84 27.60 17.37
C ALA A 68 4.09 27.83 16.05
N PHE A 69 3.93 29.10 15.64
CA PHE A 69 3.31 29.45 14.36
C PHE A 69 4.11 28.92 13.17
N TYR A 70 5.42 29.15 13.10
CA TYR A 70 6.24 28.68 11.98
C TYR A 70 6.36 27.16 11.94
N ALA A 71 6.43 26.49 13.10
CA ALA A 71 6.36 25.04 13.18
C ALA A 71 5.03 24.52 12.59
N MET A 72 3.90 25.12 12.97
CA MET A 72 2.58 24.77 12.43
C MET A 72 2.47 25.04 10.93
N LEU A 73 3.00 26.17 10.44
CA LEU A 73 3.01 26.53 9.02
C LEU A 73 3.78 25.50 8.21
N LEU A 74 4.99 25.16 8.65
CA LEU A 74 5.78 24.11 7.99
C LEU A 74 5.09 22.74 8.10
N GLY A 75 4.38 22.47 9.20
CA GLY A 75 3.55 21.30 9.36
C GLY A 75 2.45 21.21 8.31
N VAL A 76 1.71 22.30 8.06
CA VAL A 76 0.67 22.34 7.00
C VAL A 76 1.29 22.16 5.61
N ILE A 77 2.40 22.84 5.31
CA ILE A 77 3.07 22.70 4.01
C ILE A 77 3.51 21.25 3.78
N THR A 78 4.18 20.64 4.76
CA THR A 78 4.65 19.25 4.64
C THR A 78 3.51 18.24 4.63
N ALA A 79 2.38 18.52 5.32
CA ALA A 79 1.17 17.71 5.22
C ALA A 79 0.56 17.72 3.82
N LEU A 80 0.47 18.89 3.18
CA LEU A 80 0.00 19.01 1.80
C LEU A 80 0.93 18.30 0.82
N LEU A 81 2.25 18.40 1.01
CA LEU A 81 3.21 17.64 0.21
C LEU A 81 3.06 16.13 0.41
N ALA A 82 2.81 15.66 1.63
CA ALA A 82 2.58 14.24 1.93
C ALA A 82 1.24 13.72 1.40
N ALA A 83 0.24 14.58 1.24
CA ALA A 83 -1.08 14.22 0.73
C ALA A 83 -1.03 13.80 -0.75
N ILE A 84 -0.10 14.33 -1.55
CA ILE A 84 0.05 13.99 -2.97
C ILE A 84 0.40 12.50 -3.17
N PRO A 85 1.53 11.97 -2.65
CA PRO A 85 1.83 10.55 -2.78
C PRO A 85 0.81 9.68 -2.02
N GLY A 86 0.22 10.18 -0.93
CA GLY A 86 -0.84 9.47 -0.21
C GLY A 86 -2.11 9.27 -1.04
N PHE A 87 -2.46 10.24 -1.90
CA PHE A 87 -3.57 10.12 -2.83
C PHE A 87 -3.25 9.13 -3.96
N VAL A 88 -2.01 9.11 -4.46
CA VAL A 88 -1.57 8.10 -5.43
C VAL A 88 -1.68 6.69 -4.83
N ASP A 89 -1.11 6.48 -3.63
CA ASP A 89 -1.24 5.21 -2.89
C ASP A 89 -2.73 4.83 -2.68
N TYR A 90 -3.61 5.81 -2.40
CA TYR A 90 -5.04 5.56 -2.27
C TYR A 90 -5.67 5.08 -3.58
N THR A 91 -5.29 5.65 -4.73
CA THR A 91 -5.87 5.27 -6.03
C THR A 91 -5.50 3.84 -6.45
N ASP A 92 -4.35 3.33 -6.01
CA ASP A 92 -3.89 1.97 -6.30
C ASP A 92 -4.61 0.91 -5.46
N ILE A 93 -5.26 1.29 -4.36
CA ILE A 93 -6.08 0.37 -3.58
C ILE A 93 -7.33 0.00 -4.39
N ARG A 94 -7.49 -1.30 -4.66
CA ARG A 94 -8.67 -1.87 -5.30
C ARG A 94 -9.97 -1.46 -4.61
N ARG A 95 -11.01 -1.19 -5.40
CA ARG A 95 -12.31 -0.68 -4.91
C ARG A 95 -13.08 -1.69 -4.05
N ASP A 96 -12.91 -2.97 -4.32
CA ASP A 96 -13.54 -4.09 -3.61
C ASP A 96 -12.75 -4.56 -2.38
N HIS A 97 -11.55 -4.00 -2.15
CA HIS A 97 -10.73 -4.35 -0.99
C HIS A 97 -11.32 -3.73 0.29
N PRO A 98 -11.47 -4.49 1.40
CA PRO A 98 -12.04 -3.96 2.65
C PRO A 98 -11.25 -2.77 3.20
N GLY A 99 -9.94 -2.72 2.93
CA GLY A 99 -9.10 -1.59 3.32
C GLY A 99 -9.34 -0.29 2.57
N LYS A 100 -10.13 -0.28 1.50
CA LYS A 100 -10.52 0.96 0.81
C LYS A 100 -11.30 1.88 1.74
N THR A 101 -12.24 1.33 2.53
CA THR A 101 -13.03 2.10 3.50
C THR A 101 -12.16 2.69 4.60
N THR A 102 -11.23 1.90 5.15
CA THR A 102 -10.25 2.37 6.15
C THR A 102 -9.36 3.47 5.57
N ALA A 103 -8.91 3.34 4.31
CA ALA A 103 -8.10 4.32 3.62
C ALA A 103 -8.86 5.64 3.38
N THR A 104 -10.14 5.56 2.99
CA THR A 104 -11.00 6.74 2.87
C THR A 104 -11.18 7.44 4.21
N GLY A 105 -11.43 6.69 5.29
CA GLY A 105 -11.53 7.25 6.64
C GLY A 105 -10.25 7.94 7.09
N HIS A 106 -9.09 7.32 6.86
CA HIS A 106 -7.77 7.90 7.13
C HIS A 106 -7.55 9.21 6.33
N MET A 107 -7.84 9.20 5.02
CA MET A 107 -7.71 10.39 4.17
C MET A 107 -8.61 11.54 4.66
N VAL A 108 -9.89 11.25 4.96
CA VAL A 108 -10.84 12.27 5.45
C VAL A 108 -10.37 12.87 6.78
N LEU A 109 -9.94 12.05 7.74
CA LEU A 109 -9.43 12.55 9.02
C LEU A 109 -8.22 13.47 8.84
N ASN A 110 -7.29 13.13 7.95
CA ASN A 110 -6.12 13.98 7.69
C ASN A 110 -6.50 15.29 6.97
N LEU A 111 -7.43 15.27 6.02
CA LEU A 111 -7.91 16.50 5.37
C LEU A 111 -8.61 17.42 6.36
N LEU A 112 -9.40 16.86 7.28
CA LEU A 112 -10.02 17.61 8.38
C LEU A 112 -8.96 18.19 9.32
N ALA A 113 -7.93 17.42 9.68
CA ALA A 113 -6.83 17.91 10.51
C ALA A 113 -6.08 19.07 9.83
N VAL A 114 -5.76 18.96 8.53
CA VAL A 114 -5.10 20.03 7.76
C VAL A 114 -5.97 21.28 7.70
N ALA A 115 -7.28 21.14 7.41
CA ALA A 115 -8.21 22.26 7.40
C ALA A 115 -8.28 22.95 8.79
N LEU A 116 -8.32 22.16 9.86
CA LEU A 116 -8.33 22.67 11.23
C LEU A 116 -7.03 23.42 11.57
N TYR A 117 -5.86 22.90 11.19
CA TYR A 117 -4.59 23.60 11.39
C TYR A 117 -4.45 24.85 10.50
N ALA A 118 -5.03 24.85 9.30
CA ALA A 118 -5.08 26.04 8.45
C ALA A 118 -5.95 27.16 9.08
N ILE A 119 -7.11 26.80 9.64
CA ILE A 119 -7.95 27.74 10.41
C ILE A 119 -7.19 28.25 11.64
N ASN A 120 -6.48 27.36 12.34
CA ASN A 120 -5.67 27.72 13.49
C ASN A 120 -4.54 28.70 13.12
N LEU A 121 -3.84 28.47 12.00
CA LEU A 121 -2.85 29.40 11.45
C LEU A 121 -3.48 30.76 11.14
N TRP A 122 -4.64 30.78 10.47
CA TRP A 122 -5.34 32.01 10.14
C TRP A 122 -5.64 32.86 11.39
N LEU A 123 -6.16 32.24 12.46
CA LEU A 123 -6.42 32.92 13.73
C LEU A 123 -5.14 33.47 14.39
N ARG A 124 -3.99 32.84 14.13
CA ARG A 124 -2.70 33.23 14.72
C ARG A 124 -2.00 34.35 13.96
N ILE A 125 -2.29 34.58 12.67
CA ILE A 125 -1.65 35.65 11.87
C ILE A 125 -1.78 37.02 12.55
N LEU A 126 -2.95 37.29 13.14
CA LEU A 126 -3.25 38.56 13.81
C LEU A 126 -2.71 38.61 15.26
N ALA A 127 -2.22 37.50 15.80
CA ALA A 127 -1.84 37.34 17.21
C ALA A 127 -0.34 37.07 17.41
N LEU A 128 0.49 37.20 16.37
CA LEU A 128 1.93 36.90 16.42
C LEU A 128 2.70 37.77 17.43
N ASN A 129 2.24 39.00 17.67
CA ASN A 129 2.88 39.92 18.61
C ASN A 129 2.41 39.71 20.07
N ASN A 130 1.47 38.80 20.31
CA ASN A 130 0.98 38.54 21.65
C ASN A 130 2.03 37.77 22.46
N SER A 131 2.08 38.04 23.76
CA SER A 131 3.01 37.34 24.65
C SER A 131 2.61 35.88 24.94
N LYS A 132 1.36 35.51 24.64
CA LYS A 132 0.78 34.18 24.87
C LYS A 132 -0.21 33.81 23.77
N VAL A 133 -0.36 32.51 23.54
CA VAL A 133 -1.39 31.95 22.66
C VAL A 133 -2.78 32.09 23.30
N GLY A 134 -3.79 32.38 22.49
CA GLY A 134 -5.18 32.40 22.94
C GLY A 134 -5.72 31.00 23.23
N LEU A 135 -6.79 30.92 24.01
CA LEU A 135 -7.44 29.65 24.36
C LEU A 135 -7.99 28.92 23.11
N THR A 136 -8.59 29.65 22.16
CA THR A 136 -9.18 29.05 20.95
C THR A 136 -8.12 28.34 20.08
N PRO A 137 -7.00 28.97 19.68
CA PRO A 137 -5.91 28.27 18.99
C PRO A 137 -5.34 27.06 19.74
N LEU A 138 -5.34 27.09 21.08
CA LEU A 138 -4.86 25.99 21.92
C LEU A 138 -5.81 24.79 21.87
N ILE A 139 -7.13 25.03 22.00
CA ILE A 139 -8.16 23.99 21.88
C ILE A 139 -8.13 23.37 20.49
N LEU A 140 -8.02 24.19 19.44
CA LEU A 140 -7.88 23.69 18.07
C LEU A 140 -6.66 22.77 17.94
N SER A 141 -5.48 23.17 18.44
CA SER A 141 -4.29 22.32 18.41
C SER A 141 -4.50 20.99 19.13
N PHE A 142 -5.17 20.99 20.30
CA PHE A 142 -5.49 19.77 21.04
C PHE A 142 -6.43 18.84 20.27
N VAL A 143 -7.51 19.38 19.69
CA VAL A 143 -8.44 18.61 18.83
C VAL A 143 -7.71 18.07 17.60
N GLY A 144 -6.83 18.87 16.98
CA GLY A 144 -5.99 18.47 15.87
C GLY A 144 -5.09 17.28 16.18
N ILE A 145 -4.44 17.26 17.36
CA ILE A 145 -3.64 16.10 17.82
C ILE A 145 -4.53 14.86 18.03
N GLY A 146 -5.75 15.04 18.54
CA GLY A 146 -6.72 13.96 18.64
C GLY A 146 -7.08 13.35 17.28
N LEU A 147 -7.36 14.20 16.29
CA LEU A 147 -7.61 13.76 14.90
C LEU A 147 -6.39 13.05 14.30
N LEU A 148 -5.19 13.57 14.49
CA LEU A 148 -3.95 12.95 14.01
C LEU A 148 -3.71 11.58 14.65
N SER A 149 -4.05 11.42 15.93
CA SER A 149 -3.91 10.14 16.65
C SER A 149 -4.93 9.11 16.15
N ALA A 150 -6.19 9.49 15.97
CA ALA A 150 -7.22 8.64 15.37
C ALA A 150 -6.86 8.24 13.93
N SER A 151 -6.40 9.20 13.14
CA SER A 151 -5.89 8.97 11.78
C SER A 151 -4.68 8.02 11.77
N GLY A 152 -3.72 8.22 12.68
CA GLY A 152 -2.53 7.38 12.84
C GLY A 152 -2.87 5.94 13.18
N TYR A 153 -3.90 5.71 14.00
CA TYR A 153 -4.43 4.37 14.26
C TYR A 153 -4.98 3.70 12.98
N LEU A 154 -5.77 4.43 12.17
CA LEU A 154 -6.24 3.92 10.87
C LEU A 154 -5.08 3.66 9.91
N GLY A 155 -4.07 4.53 9.88
CA GLY A 155 -2.83 4.34 9.11
C GLY A 155 -2.08 3.06 9.50
N GLY A 156 -1.95 2.82 10.80
CA GLY A 156 -1.39 1.57 11.32
C GLY A 156 -2.22 0.35 10.92
N ARG A 157 -3.55 0.42 11.02
CA ARG A 157 -4.45 -0.66 10.61
C ARG A 157 -4.33 -0.99 9.12
N LEU A 158 -4.20 0.02 8.26
CA LEU A 158 -3.96 -0.16 6.82
C LEU A 158 -2.72 -1.03 6.55
N VAL A 159 -1.65 -0.77 7.29
CA VAL A 159 -0.37 -1.47 7.12
C VAL A 159 -0.38 -2.85 7.79
N TYR A 160 -0.76 -2.94 9.06
CA TYR A 160 -0.57 -4.15 9.87
C TYR A 160 -1.71 -5.16 9.76
N ASP A 161 -2.95 -4.71 9.62
CA ASP A 161 -4.11 -5.60 9.52
C ASP A 161 -4.50 -5.85 8.06
N GLU A 162 -4.54 -4.77 7.28
CA GLU A 162 -5.02 -4.77 5.90
C GLU A 162 -3.90 -4.89 4.87
N GLY A 163 -2.64 -5.06 5.29
CA GLY A 163 -1.50 -5.42 4.44
C GLY A 163 -1.17 -4.45 3.31
N ILE A 164 -1.82 -3.28 3.29
CA ILE A 164 -1.59 -2.24 2.29
C ILE A 164 -0.13 -1.81 2.43
N ALA A 165 0.58 -1.79 1.32
CA ALA A 165 2.00 -1.43 1.23
C ALA A 165 3.04 -2.41 1.79
N VAL A 166 2.69 -3.56 2.38
CA VAL A 166 3.67 -4.49 2.98
C VAL A 166 3.55 -5.96 2.54
N GLY A 167 2.53 -6.32 1.74
CA GLY A 167 2.45 -7.64 1.09
C GLY A 167 2.18 -8.83 2.02
N ARG A 168 1.95 -8.58 3.32
CA ARG A 168 1.59 -9.58 4.34
C ARG A 168 0.33 -9.14 5.05
N HIS A 169 -0.73 -9.94 4.97
CA HIS A 169 -1.96 -9.70 5.73
C HIS A 169 -2.01 -10.61 6.94
N LYS A 170 -2.38 -10.04 8.09
CA LYS A 170 -2.68 -10.82 9.30
C LYS A 170 -4.06 -11.50 9.23
N ARG A 171 -4.98 -10.98 8.41
CA ARG A 171 -6.33 -11.52 8.19
C ARG A 171 -6.53 -11.93 6.74
N ARG A 172 -7.43 -12.89 6.51
CA ARG A 172 -7.84 -13.31 5.17
C ARG A 172 -8.52 -12.14 4.45
N THR A 173 -7.91 -11.66 3.38
CA THR A 173 -8.50 -10.67 2.48
C THR A 173 -9.50 -11.39 1.56
N PRO A 174 -10.72 -10.85 1.36
CA PRO A 174 -11.64 -11.39 0.36
C PRO A 174 -10.99 -11.45 -1.02
N ALA A 175 -11.26 -12.52 -1.76
CA ALA A 175 -10.77 -12.62 -3.12
C ALA A 175 -11.38 -11.53 -4.02
N PRO A 176 -10.68 -11.12 -5.09
CA PRO A 176 -11.26 -10.27 -6.13
C PRO A 176 -12.56 -10.81 -6.69
N GLN A 177 -13.50 -9.94 -7.06
CA GLN A 177 -14.85 -10.33 -7.53
C GLN A 177 -14.85 -11.32 -8.72
N GLU A 178 -13.86 -11.27 -9.59
CA GLU A 178 -13.70 -12.20 -10.74
C GLU A 178 -12.99 -13.51 -10.37
N THR A 179 -12.75 -13.77 -9.08
CA THR A 179 -12.12 -15.00 -8.62
C THR A 179 -13.15 -16.11 -8.56
N ILE A 180 -12.89 -17.20 -9.26
CA ILE A 180 -13.77 -18.37 -9.21
C ILE A 180 -13.46 -19.19 -7.95
N GLU A 181 -14.45 -19.33 -7.08
CA GLU A 181 -14.38 -20.25 -5.95
C GLU A 181 -14.43 -21.70 -6.43
N LEU A 182 -13.40 -22.47 -6.11
CA LEU A 182 -13.33 -23.90 -6.38
C LEU A 182 -13.66 -24.71 -5.10
N PRO A 183 -13.98 -26.01 -5.22
CA PRO A 183 -14.29 -26.84 -4.08
C PRO A 183 -13.24 -26.75 -2.97
N ARG A 184 -13.69 -26.45 -1.75
CA ARG A 184 -12.81 -26.29 -0.60
C ARG A 184 -12.13 -27.62 -0.27
N THR A 185 -10.81 -27.62 -0.24
CA THR A 185 -10.03 -28.71 0.33
C THR A 185 -8.72 -28.20 0.91
N LYS A 186 -8.37 -28.71 2.09
CA LYS A 186 -7.08 -28.45 2.74
C LYS A 186 -5.92 -29.19 2.08
N SER A 187 -6.21 -30.26 1.34
CA SER A 187 -5.20 -31.08 0.68
C SER A 187 -5.82 -31.98 -0.38
N GLY A 188 -5.07 -32.26 -1.45
CA GLY A 188 -5.48 -33.13 -2.53
C GLY A 188 -5.69 -32.38 -3.84
N PHE A 189 -6.17 -33.11 -4.83
CA PHE A 189 -6.33 -32.62 -6.19
C PHE A 189 -7.65 -31.83 -6.31
N VAL A 190 -7.59 -30.61 -6.84
CA VAL A 190 -8.75 -29.76 -7.12
C VAL A 190 -8.83 -29.50 -8.62
N PRO A 191 -9.86 -30.01 -9.32
CA PRO A 191 -10.01 -29.78 -10.75
C PRO A 191 -10.28 -28.30 -11.04
N VAL A 192 -9.70 -27.79 -12.13
CA VAL A 192 -9.90 -26.43 -12.62
C VAL A 192 -10.30 -26.48 -14.10
N PRO A 193 -11.60 -26.70 -14.41
CA PRO A 193 -12.06 -26.95 -15.78
C PRO A 193 -11.67 -25.85 -16.78
N GLN A 194 -11.71 -24.59 -16.35
CA GLN A 194 -11.41 -23.44 -17.19
C GLN A 194 -9.91 -23.30 -17.51
N ALA A 195 -9.02 -23.90 -16.72
CA ALA A 195 -7.58 -23.80 -16.93
C ALA A 195 -7.16 -24.43 -18.28
N GLU A 196 -7.91 -25.41 -18.78
CA GLU A 196 -7.65 -26.06 -20.06
C GLU A 196 -7.87 -25.10 -21.23
N GLN A 197 -8.83 -24.19 -21.11
CA GLN A 197 -9.24 -23.27 -22.17
C GLN A 197 -8.36 -22.02 -22.28
N LEU A 198 -7.46 -21.81 -21.31
CA LEU A 198 -6.55 -20.66 -21.33
C LEU A 198 -5.70 -20.68 -22.59
N ARG A 199 -5.60 -19.53 -23.24
CA ARG A 199 -4.64 -19.26 -24.32
C ARG A 199 -3.26 -18.97 -23.72
N ASP A 200 -2.25 -18.94 -24.58
CA ASP A 200 -0.89 -18.62 -24.12
C ASP A 200 -0.85 -17.25 -23.43
N GLN A 201 -0.22 -17.20 -22.27
CA GLN A 201 -0.13 -16.07 -21.32
C GLN A 201 -1.46 -15.58 -20.74
N GLU A 202 -2.57 -16.29 -20.97
CA GLU A 202 -3.86 -16.00 -20.35
C GLU A 202 -3.87 -16.49 -18.90
N THR A 203 -4.41 -15.66 -18.01
CA THR A 203 -4.48 -15.93 -16.58
C THR A 203 -5.90 -16.28 -16.14
N PHE A 204 -5.99 -17.13 -15.12
CA PHE A 204 -7.22 -17.53 -14.47
C PHE A 204 -7.03 -17.43 -12.96
N ARG A 205 -7.85 -16.64 -12.29
CA ARG A 205 -7.78 -16.47 -10.84
C ARG A 205 -8.76 -17.41 -10.16
N ALA A 206 -8.28 -18.17 -9.19
CA ALA A 206 -9.11 -19.10 -8.43
C ALA A 206 -8.88 -18.95 -6.93
N GLU A 207 -9.89 -19.29 -6.14
CA GLU A 207 -9.79 -19.40 -4.70
C GLU A 207 -10.03 -20.85 -4.26
N ILE A 208 -9.06 -21.42 -3.53
CA ILE A 208 -9.16 -22.76 -2.94
C ILE A 208 -8.88 -22.65 -1.45
N ASP A 209 -9.88 -22.93 -0.61
CA ASP A 209 -9.78 -22.90 0.85
C ASP A 209 -9.16 -21.60 1.41
N GLY A 210 -9.52 -20.45 0.82
CA GLY A 210 -9.00 -19.15 1.22
C GLY A 210 -7.65 -18.75 0.63
N CYS A 211 -7.04 -19.63 -0.16
CA CYS A 211 -5.85 -19.30 -0.92
C CYS A 211 -6.25 -18.81 -2.31
N VAL A 212 -6.02 -17.52 -2.58
CA VAL A 212 -6.18 -16.95 -3.91
C VAL A 212 -4.92 -17.23 -4.73
N LEU A 213 -5.09 -17.88 -5.87
CA LEU A 213 -4.00 -18.28 -6.76
C LEU A 213 -4.30 -17.86 -8.20
N THR A 214 -3.23 -17.58 -8.93
CA THR A 214 -3.25 -17.39 -10.38
C THR A 214 -2.84 -18.70 -11.04
N ILE A 215 -3.57 -19.09 -12.07
CA ILE A 215 -3.18 -20.13 -13.02
C ILE A 215 -2.90 -19.42 -14.34
N VAL A 216 -1.78 -19.76 -14.99
CA VAL A 216 -1.41 -19.21 -16.30
C VAL A 216 -0.99 -20.34 -17.22
N ARG A 217 -1.29 -20.20 -18.51
CA ARG A 217 -0.69 -21.03 -19.56
C ARG A 217 0.54 -20.35 -20.13
N ILE A 218 1.66 -21.07 -20.21
CA ILE A 218 2.87 -20.62 -20.90
C ILE A 218 3.30 -21.73 -21.86
N GLY A 219 3.18 -21.46 -23.15
CA GLY A 219 3.24 -22.44 -24.22
C GLY A 219 2.20 -23.54 -24.01
N LYS A 220 2.67 -24.78 -23.83
CA LYS A 220 1.81 -25.96 -23.63
C LYS A 220 1.57 -26.31 -22.15
N ALA A 221 2.27 -25.66 -21.23
CA ALA A 221 2.23 -26.00 -19.81
C ALA A 221 1.39 -25.01 -19.01
N LEU A 222 0.79 -25.48 -17.92
CA LEU A 222 0.07 -24.66 -16.95
C LEU A 222 0.89 -24.54 -15.67
N PHE A 223 0.85 -23.35 -15.08
CA PHE A 223 1.54 -23.04 -13.83
C PHE A 223 0.56 -22.39 -12.87
N ALA A 224 0.65 -22.73 -11.59
CA ALA A 224 -0.15 -22.13 -10.53
C ALA A 224 0.76 -21.54 -9.45
N PHE A 225 0.43 -20.33 -9.00
CA PHE A 225 1.18 -19.61 -7.97
C PHE A 225 0.23 -18.69 -7.19
N GLN A 226 0.66 -18.22 -6.02
CA GLN A 226 -0.14 -17.28 -5.23
C GLN A 226 -0.47 -16.02 -6.04
N GLU A 227 -1.68 -15.49 -5.93
CA GLU A 227 -2.12 -14.34 -6.73
C GLU A 227 -1.35 -13.06 -6.41
N PHE A 228 -1.04 -12.85 -5.13
CA PHE A 228 -0.57 -11.57 -4.68
C PHE A 228 0.94 -11.53 -4.53
N CYS A 229 1.55 -10.51 -5.14
CA CYS A 229 2.98 -10.25 -5.10
C CYS A 229 3.47 -10.10 -3.65
N THR A 230 4.58 -10.76 -3.32
CA THR A 230 5.18 -10.74 -1.97
C THR A 230 5.79 -9.40 -1.56
N HIS A 231 5.86 -8.42 -2.46
CA HIS A 231 6.33 -7.08 -2.15
C HIS A 231 5.24 -6.22 -1.49
N ARG A 232 4.18 -5.89 -2.23
CA ARG A 232 3.09 -5.01 -1.78
C ARG A 232 1.71 -5.54 -2.18
N PHE A 233 1.55 -6.86 -2.35
CA PHE A 233 0.25 -7.50 -2.66
C PHE A 233 -0.35 -7.17 -4.03
N GLY A 234 0.48 -6.73 -4.99
CA GLY A 234 0.00 -6.45 -6.34
C GLY A 234 -0.54 -7.71 -7.05
N PRO A 235 -1.60 -7.59 -7.88
CA PRO A 235 -2.25 -8.70 -8.54
C PRO A 235 -1.37 -9.25 -9.66
N LEU A 236 -0.84 -10.46 -9.50
CA LEU A 236 0.04 -11.07 -10.49
C LEU A 236 -0.72 -11.59 -11.71
N SER A 237 -2.03 -11.87 -11.61
CA SER A 237 -2.82 -12.25 -12.79
C SER A 237 -3.00 -11.10 -13.78
N GLU A 238 -2.84 -9.86 -13.32
CA GLU A 238 -2.88 -8.63 -14.13
C GLU A 238 -1.48 -8.21 -14.59
N GLY A 239 -0.46 -9.02 -14.29
CA GLY A 239 0.92 -8.78 -14.68
C GLY A 239 1.24 -9.14 -16.13
N ALA A 240 2.37 -8.64 -16.62
CA ALA A 240 2.92 -9.02 -17.91
C ALA A 240 3.80 -10.26 -17.78
N PHE A 241 3.89 -11.08 -18.84
CA PHE A 241 4.72 -12.27 -18.89
C PHE A 241 5.86 -12.13 -19.91
N ASP A 242 7.06 -12.54 -19.52
CA ASP A 242 8.20 -12.71 -20.43
C ASP A 242 8.85 -14.08 -20.17
N GLY A 243 8.61 -15.00 -21.10
CA GLY A 243 8.92 -16.42 -20.91
C GLY A 243 8.19 -16.96 -19.68
N PHE A 244 8.95 -17.45 -18.68
CA PHE A 244 8.40 -17.96 -17.42
C PHE A 244 8.38 -16.91 -16.29
N ASN A 245 8.69 -15.65 -16.57
CA ASN A 245 8.65 -14.61 -15.55
C ASN A 245 7.35 -13.82 -15.63
N VAL A 246 6.65 -13.73 -14.49
CA VAL A 246 5.57 -12.77 -14.31
C VAL A 246 6.12 -11.47 -13.71
N GLN A 247 5.79 -10.34 -14.31
CA GLN A 247 6.10 -9.00 -13.81
C GLN A 247 4.85 -8.42 -13.15
N CYS A 248 4.97 -8.12 -11.85
CA CYS A 248 3.91 -7.47 -11.09
C CYS A 248 3.65 -6.05 -11.61
N PRO A 249 2.38 -5.67 -11.90
CA PRO A 249 2.06 -4.39 -12.54
C PRO A 249 2.30 -3.17 -11.64
N TRP A 250 2.43 -3.36 -10.32
CA TRP A 250 2.57 -2.24 -9.39
C TRP A 250 4.01 -1.72 -9.31
N HIS A 251 4.97 -2.60 -9.00
CA HIS A 251 6.36 -2.19 -8.74
C HIS A 251 7.38 -3.02 -9.52
N ASN A 252 6.93 -3.72 -10.58
CA ASN A 252 7.79 -4.44 -11.52
C ASN A 252 8.65 -5.56 -10.90
N SER A 253 8.26 -6.07 -9.72
CA SER A 253 8.87 -7.29 -9.18
C SER A 253 8.59 -8.45 -10.11
N CYS A 254 9.62 -9.22 -10.44
CA CYS A 254 9.51 -10.37 -11.32
C CYS A 254 9.73 -11.67 -10.57
N PHE A 255 8.99 -12.70 -10.96
CA PHE A 255 9.07 -14.03 -10.37
C PHE A 255 9.03 -15.11 -11.44
N ASP A 256 9.85 -16.14 -11.30
CA ASP A 256 9.77 -17.32 -12.15
C ASP A 256 8.56 -18.18 -11.72
N VAL A 257 7.54 -18.33 -12.56
CA VAL A 257 6.27 -18.98 -12.20
C VAL A 257 6.40 -20.48 -11.91
N ARG A 258 7.51 -21.11 -12.32
CA ARG A 258 7.76 -22.55 -12.12
C ARG A 258 8.26 -22.82 -10.71
N THR A 259 9.09 -21.91 -10.20
CA THR A 259 9.80 -22.07 -8.93
C THR A 259 9.32 -21.10 -7.85
N GLY A 260 8.63 -20.04 -8.24
CA GLY A 260 8.27 -18.90 -7.40
C GLY A 260 9.43 -17.96 -7.10
N LYS A 261 10.65 -18.25 -7.57
CA LYS A 261 11.84 -17.49 -7.20
C LYS A 261 11.74 -16.03 -7.68
N VAL A 262 12.06 -15.08 -6.80
CA VAL A 262 12.26 -13.69 -7.20
C VAL A 262 13.40 -13.62 -8.23
N THR A 263 13.10 -13.10 -9.41
CA THR A 263 14.08 -12.86 -10.47
C THR A 263 14.44 -11.38 -10.61
N ASN A 264 13.54 -10.49 -10.21
CA ASN A 264 13.80 -9.05 -10.10
C ASN A 264 13.05 -8.45 -8.92
N GLY A 265 13.71 -7.58 -8.16
CA GLY A 265 13.11 -6.87 -7.02
C GLY A 265 12.11 -5.78 -7.45
N PRO A 266 11.51 -5.04 -6.50
CA PRO A 266 11.86 -4.93 -5.08
C PRO A 266 11.43 -6.08 -4.16
N ALA A 267 10.61 -7.03 -4.61
CA ALA A 267 10.31 -8.24 -3.83
C ALA A 267 11.59 -8.95 -3.36
N LYS A 268 11.56 -9.49 -2.13
CA LYS A 268 12.67 -10.28 -1.54
C LYS A 268 12.26 -11.69 -1.12
N VAL A 269 10.96 -11.96 -1.13
CA VAL A 269 10.37 -13.24 -0.70
C VAL A 269 9.84 -13.93 -1.95
N ASN A 270 10.19 -15.21 -2.12
CA ASN A 270 9.70 -16.00 -3.25
C ASN A 270 8.18 -16.22 -3.16
N LEU A 271 7.53 -16.36 -4.31
CA LEU A 271 6.14 -16.80 -4.37
C LEU A 271 6.02 -18.26 -3.95
N LYS A 272 4.87 -18.57 -3.39
CA LYS A 272 4.37 -19.93 -3.33
C LYS A 272 3.89 -20.39 -4.69
N THR A 273 4.33 -21.56 -5.13
CA THR A 273 3.83 -22.26 -6.31
C THR A 273 3.01 -23.48 -5.92
N PHE A 274 2.11 -23.88 -6.81
CA PHE A 274 1.25 -25.05 -6.64
C PHE A 274 1.45 -25.97 -7.84
N LYS A 275 1.49 -27.27 -7.58
CA LYS A 275 1.71 -28.26 -8.63
C LYS A 275 0.43 -28.41 -9.46
N MET A 276 0.55 -28.25 -10.77
CA MET A 276 -0.50 -28.60 -11.73
C MET A 276 -0.37 -30.08 -12.09
N GLU A 277 -1.48 -30.80 -12.10
CA GLU A 277 -1.56 -32.20 -12.51
C GLU A 277 -2.75 -32.44 -13.42
N MET A 278 -2.66 -33.51 -14.21
CA MET A 278 -3.80 -34.07 -14.93
C MET A 278 -4.16 -35.40 -14.29
N ARG A 279 -5.41 -35.56 -13.86
CA ARG A 279 -5.94 -36.81 -13.30
C ARG A 279 -7.30 -37.10 -13.92
N ASP A 280 -7.50 -38.31 -14.40
CA ASP A 280 -8.76 -38.76 -15.02
C ASP A 280 -9.27 -37.81 -16.11
N GLY A 281 -8.36 -37.33 -16.95
CA GLY A 281 -8.67 -36.40 -18.04
C GLY A 281 -9.03 -34.97 -17.60
N LYS A 282 -8.87 -34.63 -16.31
CA LYS A 282 -9.10 -33.28 -15.79
C LYS A 282 -7.80 -32.64 -15.37
N VAL A 283 -7.58 -31.38 -15.75
CA VAL A 283 -6.51 -30.56 -15.18
C VAL A 283 -6.92 -30.00 -13.82
N GLY A 284 -5.98 -29.97 -12.88
CA GLY A 284 -6.22 -29.43 -11.55
C GLY A 284 -4.96 -29.04 -10.78
N VAL A 285 -5.18 -28.40 -9.63
CA VAL A 285 -4.14 -27.96 -8.70
C VAL A 285 -4.03 -28.97 -7.56
N LEU A 286 -2.80 -29.37 -7.20
CA LEU A 286 -2.55 -30.19 -6.02
C LEU A 286 -2.32 -29.30 -4.80
N MET A 287 -3.27 -29.30 -3.88
CA MET A 287 -3.16 -28.64 -2.58
C MET A 287 -2.41 -29.52 -1.59
N THR A 288 -1.48 -28.96 -0.82
CA THR A 288 -0.79 -29.69 0.25
C THR A 288 -1.16 -29.12 1.62
N ARG A 289 -1.25 -29.99 2.63
CA ARG A 289 -1.70 -29.65 4.01
C ARG A 289 -0.81 -28.59 4.69
N ASN A 290 0.43 -28.40 4.24
CA ASN A 290 1.39 -27.44 4.79
C ASN A 290 1.17 -25.99 4.33
N HIS A 291 -0.08 -25.61 4.08
CA HIS A 291 -0.41 -24.29 3.55
C HIS A 291 -0.95 -23.32 4.59
N ASP A 292 -1.05 -23.75 5.85
CA ASP A 292 -1.28 -22.88 6.98
C ASP A 292 -0.09 -21.94 7.18
N GLN A 293 -0.31 -20.69 6.77
CA GLN A 293 0.08 -19.47 7.48
C GLN A 293 1.24 -19.63 8.48
N LYS A 294 2.49 -19.71 8.01
CA LYS A 294 3.56 -19.09 8.77
C LYS A 294 3.48 -17.58 8.52
N THR A 295 2.67 -16.96 9.38
CA THR A 295 2.58 -15.52 9.65
C THR A 295 3.96 -14.85 9.69
#